data_AF-A0A4Q2T889-F1
#
_entry.id   AF-A0A4Q2T889-F1
#
_cell.length_a   1.000
_cell.length_b   1.000
_cell.length_c   1.000
_cell.angle_alpha   90.00
_cell.angle_beta   90.00
_cell.angle_gamma   90.00
#
_symmetry.space_group_name_H-M   'P 1'
#
loop_
_entity.id
_entity.type
_entity.pdbx_description
1 polymer ?
#
loop_
_entity_poly.entity_id
_entity_poly.type
_entity_poly.pdbx_seq_one_letter_code
_entity_poly.pdbx_strand_id
1 'polypeptide(L)' 'MLKTIAKSVAFGLVGLIGLPILTGILALSLGYLFDPRCGTPGDSGGCEMGAATAAVAMALPGLLIGVGIALFTSWRRRKV' A
#
# COMPACT_ATOMS: atom_id res chain seq x y z
N MET A 1 -2.64 27.72 2.70
CA MET A 1 -3.03 26.48 3.43
C MET A 1 -3.78 25.48 2.54
N LEU A 2 -4.75 25.93 1.74
CA LEU A 2 -5.53 25.07 0.83
C LEU A 2 -4.67 24.19 -0.10
N LYS A 3 -3.60 24.74 -0.68
CA LYS A 3 -2.65 23.99 -1.53
C LYS A 3 -1.93 22.85 -0.79
N THR A 4 -1.65 23.03 0.50
CA THR A 4 -1.01 22.00 1.34
C THR A 4 -2.00 20.89 1.66
N ILE A 5 -3.24 21.26 2.00
CA ILE A 5 -4.32 20.30 2.27
C ILE A 5 -4.62 19.47 1.03
N ALA A 6 -4.80 20.12 -0.13
CA ALA A 6 -5.04 19.42 -1.40
C ALA A 6 -3.91 18.44 -1.76
N LYS A 7 -2.65 18.83 -1.54
CA LYS A 7 -1.51 17.93 -1.74
C LYS A 7 -1.51 16.76 -0.75
N SER A 8 -1.82 17.00 0.52
CA SER A 8 -1.89 15.93 1.52
C SER A 8 -2.99 14.93 1.21
N VAL A 9 -4.16 15.39 0.74
CA VAL A 9 -5.24 14.50 0.30
C VAL A 9 -4.80 13.71 -0.93
N ALA A 10 -4.22 14.37 -1.95
CA ALA A 10 -3.76 13.69 -3.17
C ALA A 10 -2.71 12.61 -2.87
N PHE A 11 -1.65 12.94 -2.12
CA PHE A 11 -0.63 11.95 -1.75
C PHE A 11 -1.17 10.87 -0.81
N GLY A 12 -2.08 11.23 0.12
CA GLY A 12 -2.77 10.28 0.98
C GLY A 12 -3.59 9.27 0.18
N LEU A 13 -4.34 9.71 -0.84
CA LEU A 13 -5.09 8.84 -1.75
C LEU A 13 -4.18 7.95 -2.59
N VAL A 14 -3.08 8.51 -3.11
CA VAL A 14 -2.06 7.73 -3.84
C VAL A 14 -1.46 6.65 -2.94
N GLY A 15 -1.16 6.97 -1.69
CA GLY A 15 -0.66 5.98 -0.72
C GLY A 15 -1.72 4.95 -0.33
N LEU A 16 -2.97 5.37 -0.11
CA LEU A 16 -4.11 4.52 0.24
C LEU A 16 -4.37 3.45 -0.82
N ILE A 17 -4.18 3.77 -2.10
CA ILE A 17 -4.42 2.84 -3.21
C ILE A 17 -3.14 2.13 -3.62
N GLY A 18 -2.04 2.87 -3.76
CA GLY A 18 -0.78 2.35 -4.27
C GLY A 18 -0.13 1.33 -3.34
N LEU A 19 -0.15 1.55 -2.03
CA LEU A 19 0.50 0.64 -1.09
C LEU A 19 -0.20 -0.73 -1.03
N PRO A 20 -1.54 -0.84 -0.90
CA PRO A 20 -2.25 -2.10 -1.02
C PRO A 20 -1.94 -2.88 -2.29
N ILE A 21 -1.96 -2.20 -3.45
CA ILE A 21 -1.69 -2.82 -4.75
C ILE A 21 -0.28 -3.41 -4.77
N LEU A 22 0.72 -2.62 -4.36
CA LEU A 22 2.11 -3.09 -4.27
C LEU A 22 2.24 -4.28 -3.33
N THR A 23 1.61 -4.24 -2.16
CA THR A 23 1.69 -5.32 -1.18
C THR A 23 0.97 -6.58 -1.63
N GLY A 24 -0.18 -6.47 -2.31
CA GLY A 24 -0.88 -7.63 -2.87
C GLY A 24 -0.06 -8.31 -3.96
N ILE A 25 0.48 -7.53 -4.90
CA ILE A 25 1.35 -8.06 -5.96
C ILE A 25 2.60 -8.72 -5.37
N LEU A 26 3.26 -8.08 -4.39
CA LEU A 26 4.44 -8.64 -3.73
C LEU A 26 4.10 -9.92 -2.96
N ALA A 27 3.03 -9.91 -2.16
CA ALA A 27 2.62 -11.08 -1.38
C ALA A 27 2.29 -12.27 -2.28
N LEU A 28 1.57 -12.04 -3.39
CA LEU A 28 1.30 -13.07 -4.40
C LEU A 28 2.59 -13.57 -5.05
N SER A 29 3.42 -12.65 -5.54
CA SER A 29 4.68 -13.01 -6.22
C SER A 29 5.58 -13.84 -5.31
N LEU A 30 5.68 -13.47 -4.03
CA LEU A 30 6.43 -14.23 -3.03
C LEU A 30 5.76 -15.57 -2.72
N GLY A 31 4.42 -15.61 -2.61
CA GLY A 31 3.66 -16.84 -2.41
C GLY A 31 3.91 -17.86 -3.52
N TYR A 32 3.81 -17.44 -4.79
CA TYR A 32 4.11 -18.30 -5.94
C TYR A 32 5.58 -18.70 -6.06
N LEU A 33 6.50 -17.86 -5.59
CA LEU A 33 7.94 -18.13 -5.69
C LEU A 33 8.46 -19.06 -4.59
N PHE A 34 7.90 -18.95 -3.39
CA PHE A 34 8.38 -19.67 -2.21
C PHE A 34 7.47 -20.82 -1.77
N ASP A 35 6.19 -20.82 -2.13
CA ASP A 35 5.24 -21.88 -1.77
C ASP A 35 4.67 -22.60 -3.01
N PRO A 36 5.10 -23.85 -3.29
CA PRO A 36 4.62 -24.63 -4.42
C PRO A 36 3.16 -25.07 -4.30
N ARG A 37 2.51 -24.86 -3.14
CA ARG A 37 1.07 -25.13 -2.95
C ARG A 37 0.19 -23.95 -3.34
N CYS A 38 0.77 -22.74 -3.41
CA CYS A 38 0.05 -21.54 -3.82
C CYS A 38 -0.49 -21.70 -5.26
N GLY A 39 -1.80 -21.61 -5.43
CA GLY A 39 -2.48 -21.82 -6.72
C GLY A 39 -2.78 -23.29 -7.08
N THR A 40 -2.51 -24.25 -6.20
CA THR A 40 -2.88 -25.66 -6.42
C THR A 40 -4.33 -25.94 -6.00
N PRO A 41 -5.02 -26.92 -6.62
CA PRO A 41 -6.44 -27.22 -6.33
C PRO A 41 -6.73 -27.65 -4.88
N GLY A 42 -5.69 -27.96 -4.08
CA GLY A 42 -5.81 -28.32 -2.66
C GLY A 42 -5.68 -27.13 -1.70
N ASP A 43 -5.28 -25.95 -2.20
CA ASP A 43 -5.25 -24.72 -1.42
C ASP A 43 -6.61 -24.05 -1.58
N SER A 44 -7.37 -23.88 -0.49
CA SER A 44 -8.73 -23.30 -0.52
C SER A 44 -8.75 -21.80 -0.80
N GLY A 45 -7.80 -21.32 -1.61
CA GLY A 45 -7.47 -19.92 -1.80
C GLY A 45 -6.80 -19.31 -0.57
N GLY A 46 -6.17 -20.09 0.31
CA GLY A 46 -5.54 -19.58 1.53
C GLY A 46 -4.39 -18.61 1.23
N CYS A 47 -3.54 -18.96 0.26
CA CYS A 47 -2.49 -18.10 -0.23
C CYS A 47 -3.04 -16.77 -0.82
N GLU A 48 -4.05 -16.88 -1.68
CA GLU A 48 -4.68 -15.74 -2.37
C GLU A 48 -5.45 -14.82 -1.39
N MET A 49 -6.20 -15.40 -0.45
CA MET A 49 -6.89 -14.68 0.63
C MET A 49 -5.90 -14.04 1.60
N GLY A 50 -4.78 -14.71 1.90
CA GLY A 50 -3.70 -14.16 2.71
C GLY A 50 -3.10 -12.92 2.06
N ALA A 51 -2.82 -12.97 0.76
CA ALA A 51 -2.32 -11.82 0.01
C ALA A 51 -3.36 -10.67 -0.05
N ALA A 52 -4.63 -10.99 -0.27
CA ALA A 52 -5.71 -10.00 -0.31
C ALA A 52 -5.89 -9.29 1.05
N THR A 53 -5.91 -10.06 2.14
CA THR A 53 -6.04 -9.50 3.50
C THR A 53 -4.83 -8.65 3.88
N ALA A 54 -3.61 -9.09 3.54
CA ALA A 54 -2.39 -8.31 3.72
C ALA A 54 -2.45 -6.99 2.93
N ALA A 55 -2.92 -7.03 1.68
CA ALA A 55 -3.08 -5.82 0.86
C ALA A 55 -4.07 -4.83 1.49
N VAL A 56 -5.24 -5.30 1.94
CA VAL A 56 -6.25 -4.44 2.58
C VAL A 56 -5.72 -3.85 3.90
N ALA A 57 -5.01 -4.65 4.70
CA ALA A 57 -4.40 -4.17 5.94
C ALA A 57 -3.39 -3.02 5.71
N MET A 58 -2.78 -2.97 4.52
CA MET A 58 -1.81 -1.95 4.14
C MET A 58 -2.43 -0.65 3.61
N ALA A 59 -3.76 -0.56 3.47
CA ALA A 59 -4.43 0.65 3.03
C ALA A 59 -4.24 1.82 4.01
N LEU A 60 -4.50 1.58 5.30
CA LEU A 60 -4.32 2.58 6.35
C LEU A 60 -2.85 3.04 6.48
N PRO A 61 -1.86 2.13 6.57
CA PRO A 61 -0.44 2.49 6.49
C PRO A 61 -0.08 3.30 5.24
N GLY A 62 -0.63 2.93 4.08
CA GLY A 62 -0.44 3.63 2.82
C GLY A 62 -0.90 5.09 2.88
N LEU A 63 -2.09 5.32 3.43
CA LEU A 63 -2.61 6.66 3.64
C LEU A 63 -1.71 7.49 4.56
N LEU A 64 -1.28 6.92 5.69
CA LEU A 64 -0.41 7.60 6.64
C LEU A 64 0.94 7.99 6.01
N ILE A 65 1.54 7.08 5.23
CA ILE A 65 2.79 7.35 4.50
C ILE A 65 2.58 8.46 3.47
N GLY A 66 1.52 8.40 2.69
CA GLY A 66 1.18 9.43 1.69
C GLY A 66 1.02 10.82 2.30
N VAL A 67 0.22 10.93 3.36
CA VAL A 67 0.04 12.19 4.10
C VAL A 67 1.36 12.67 4.72
N GLY A 68 2.13 11.75 5.32
CA GLY A 68 3.44 12.05 5.90
C GLY A 68 4.42 12.64 4.88
N ILE A 69 4.50 12.06 3.67
CA ILE A 69 5.33 12.58 2.58
C ILE A 69 4.88 13.98 2.16
N ALA A 70 3.57 14.23 2.03
CA ALA A 70 3.07 15.55 1.66
C ALA A 70 3.36 16.62 2.72
N LEU A 71 3.24 16.27 3.99
CA LEU A 71 3.59 17.16 5.10
C LEU A 71 5.10 17.43 5.14
N PHE A 72 5.92 16.38 5.03
CA PHE A 72 7.38 16.48 5.03
C PHE A 72 7.90 17.33 3.87
N THR A 73 7.41 17.09 2.65
CA THR A 73 7.80 17.88 1.48
C THR A 73 7.34 19.33 1.59
N SER A 74 6.17 19.58 2.18
CA SER A 74 5.67 20.94 2.43
C SER A 74 6.45 21.66 3.52
N TRP A 75 6.93 20.95 4.53
CA TRP A 75 7.79 21.50 5.58
C TRP A 75 9.19 21.81 5.04
N ARG A 76 9.80 20.89 4.27
CA ARG A 76 11.13 21.09 3.68
C ARG A 76 11.17 22.30 2.75
N ARG A 77 10.13 22.51 1.93
CA ARG A 77 10.01 23.68 1.04
C ARG A 77 9.77 25.02 1.75
N ARG A 78 9.45 25.02 3.04
CA ARG A 78 9.37 26.27 3.83
C ARG A 78 10.68 26.62 4.52
N LYS A 79 11.60 25.66 4.65
CA LYS A 79 12.92 25.86 5.28
C LYS A 79 14.02 26.24 4.29
N VAL A 80 13.85 25.90 3.01
CA VAL A 80 14.68 26.33 1.88
C VAL A 80 14.06 27.58 1.28
#